data_AF-V6I898-F1
#
_entry.id   AF-V6I898-F1
#
_cell.length_a   1.000
_cell.length_b   1.000
_cell.length_c   1.000
_cell.angle_alpha   90.00
_cell.angle_beta   90.00
_cell.angle_gamma   90.00
#
_symmetry.space_group_name_H-M   'P 1'
#
loop_
_entity.id
_entity.type
_entity.pdbx_description
1 polymer ?
#
loop_
_entity_poly.entity_id
_entity_poly.type
_entity_poly.pdbx_seq_one_letter_code
_entity_poly.pdbx_strand_id
1 'polypeptide(L)'
;MFFSKLQAEEVEKVIYKDLTKALQNPLDVLILYLSSRYLTILPAEIVQLKNLQILDLSDNQLSSEEKERIRKLLSEVTPLEGCHEF
;
A
#
# COMPACT_ATOMS: atom_id res chain seq x y z
N MET A 1 -5.46 25.46 -12.31
CA MET A 1 -4.10 25.94 -11.97
C MET A 1 -3.15 24.78 -12.19
N PHE A 2 -2.28 24.95 -13.19
CA PHE A 2 -1.23 24.01 -13.56
C PHE A 2 -0.16 24.05 -12.48
N PHE A 3 0.22 22.89 -11.92
CA PHE A 3 1.52 22.78 -11.26
C PHE A 3 2.53 22.29 -12.30
N SER A 4 3.65 23.00 -12.34
CA SER A 4 4.58 23.14 -13.46
C SER A 4 5.54 21.95 -13.66
N LYS A 5 6.03 21.89 -14.89
CA LYS A 5 6.96 20.98 -15.61
C LYS A 5 8.28 20.53 -14.90
N LEU A 6 8.68 19.30 -15.29
CA LEU A 6 10.02 18.72 -15.56
C LEU A 6 10.89 18.13 -14.42
N GLN A 7 11.02 16.80 -14.41
CA GLN A 7 12.29 16.04 -14.41
C GLN A 7 12.05 14.58 -14.91
N ALA A 8 12.90 14.14 -15.84
CA ALA A 8 13.12 12.77 -16.38
C ALA A 8 11.93 11.86 -16.75
N GLU A 9 11.90 11.39 -18.02
CA GLU A 9 11.24 10.13 -18.39
C GLU A 9 11.99 8.96 -17.73
N GLU A 10 11.67 8.69 -16.46
CA GLU A 10 11.63 7.34 -15.92
C GLU A 10 10.15 6.99 -15.84
N VAL A 11 9.74 5.74 -16.10
CA VAL A 11 8.36 5.33 -15.78
C VAL A 11 8.27 5.38 -14.26
N GLU A 12 7.95 6.55 -13.71
CA GLU A 12 7.93 6.83 -12.28
C GLU A 12 6.94 5.85 -11.66
N LYS A 13 7.45 4.79 -11.02
CA LYS A 13 6.61 3.95 -10.16
C LYS A 13 6.11 4.88 -9.07
N VAL A 14 4.86 5.31 -9.19
CA VAL A 14 4.23 6.23 -8.24
C VAL A 14 4.17 5.54 -6.88
N ILE A 15 5.04 5.96 -5.96
CA ILE A 15 5.05 5.45 -4.59
C ILE A 15 3.94 6.16 -3.82
N TYR A 16 2.95 5.41 -3.37
CA TYR A 16 1.89 5.95 -2.54
C TYR A 16 2.31 5.92 -1.08
N LYS A 17 2.13 7.06 -0.41
CA LYS A 17 2.34 7.22 1.04
C LYS A 17 1.04 7.62 1.72
N ASP A 18 -0.11 7.33 1.12
CA ASP A 18 -1.39 7.74 1.66
C ASP A 18 -2.43 6.76 1.14
N LEU A 19 -3.09 6.06 2.06
CA LEU A 19 -4.06 5.04 1.71
C LEU A 19 -5.28 5.65 1.01
N THR A 20 -5.71 6.84 1.43
CA THR A 20 -6.83 7.54 0.78
C THR A 20 -6.48 7.91 -0.66
N LYS A 21 -5.25 8.38 -0.91
CA LYS A 21 -4.80 8.65 -2.29
C LYS A 21 -4.64 7.38 -3.12
N ALA A 22 -4.15 6.31 -2.50
CA ALA A 22 -4.03 5.00 -3.17
C ALA A 22 -5.41 4.48 -3.62
N LEU A 23 -6.41 4.60 -2.76
CA LEU A 23 -7.79 4.18 -3.06
C LEU A 23 -8.49 5.05 -4.11
N GLN A 24 -7.98 6.24 -4.43
CA GLN A 24 -8.50 7.05 -5.54
C GLN A 24 -8.09 6.47 -6.91
N ASN A 25 -6.95 5.79 -6.99
CA ASN A 25 -6.44 5.18 -8.23
C ASN A 25 -6.03 3.72 -8.00
N PRO A 26 -6.96 2.85 -7.57
CA PRO A 26 -6.63 1.55 -7.00
C PRO A 26 -5.98 0.56 -7.99
N LEU A 27 -6.12 0.81 -9.29
CA LEU A 27 -5.49 0.01 -10.35
C LEU A 27 -4.06 0.45 -10.66
N ASP A 28 -3.65 1.65 -10.25
CA ASP A 28 -2.32 2.20 -10.57
C ASP A 28 -1.31 2.03 -9.42
N VAL A 29 -1.78 1.56 -8.26
CA VAL A 29 -0.95 1.41 -7.07
C VAL A 29 -0.16 0.12 -7.14
N LEU A 30 1.15 0.24 -7.31
CA LEU A 30 2.09 -0.89 -7.23
C LEU A 30 2.80 -0.96 -5.86
N ILE A 31 3.07 0.19 -5.24
CA ILE A 31 3.84 0.31 -4.00
C ILE A 31 3.11 1.26 -3.05
N LEU A 32 2.85 0.79 -1.83
CA LEU A 32 2.23 1.56 -0.76
C LEU A 32 3.06 1.48 0.53
N TYR A 33 3.56 2.62 0.98
CA TYR A 33 4.33 2.75 2.22
C TYR A 33 3.53 3.47 3.30
N LEU A 34 3.19 2.74 4.36
CA LEU A 34 2.45 3.22 5.52
C LEU A 34 3.23 3.00 6.82
N SER A 35 4.54 2.79 6.74
CA SER A 35 5.39 2.58 7.91
C SER A 35 5.47 3.79 8.85
N SER A 36 5.70 3.53 10.14
CA SER A 36 5.84 4.56 11.18
C SER A 36 4.63 5.49 11.34
N ARG A 37 3.39 4.95 11.27
CA ARG A 37 2.14 5.75 11.32
C ARG A 37 1.24 5.49 12.52
N TYR A 38 1.70 4.68 13.47
CA TYR A 38 0.90 4.29 14.63
C TYR A 38 -0.45 3.67 14.24
N LEU A 39 -0.52 3.02 13.07
CA LEU A 39 -1.72 2.32 12.65
C LEU A 39 -1.99 1.16 13.60
N THR A 40 -3.22 1.10 14.12
CA THR A 40 -3.72 -0.02 14.93
C THR A 40 -4.61 -0.95 14.11
N ILE A 41 -5.16 -0.45 13.00
CA ILE A 41 -6.01 -1.19 12.08
C ILE A 41 -5.70 -0.79 10.64
N LEU A 42 -5.76 -1.76 9.73
CA LEU A 42 -5.79 -1.52 8.28
C LEU A 42 -7.21 -1.76 7.76
N PRO A 43 -7.79 -0.83 6.98
CA PRO A 43 -9.13 -0.98 6.45
C PRO A 43 -9.18 -2.07 5.38
N ALA A 44 -10.30 -2.80 5.32
CA ALA A 44 -10.47 -3.94 4.41
C ALA A 44 -10.46 -3.52 2.93
N GLU A 45 -10.76 -2.26 2.64
CA GLU A 45 -10.72 -1.63 1.33
C GLU A 45 -9.34 -1.72 0.66
N ILE A 46 -8.27 -2.05 1.39
CA ILE A 46 -6.95 -2.36 0.83
C ILE A 46 -7.01 -3.43 -0.27
N VAL A 47 -7.99 -4.34 -0.22
CA VAL A 47 -8.23 -5.37 -1.26
C VAL A 47 -8.63 -4.79 -2.62
N GLN A 48 -9.02 -3.52 -2.69
CA GLN A 48 -9.30 -2.84 -3.96
C GLN A 48 -8.02 -2.57 -4.76
N LEU A 49 -6.85 -2.54 -4.10
CA LEU A 49 -5.55 -2.31 -4.70
C LEU A 49 -5.02 -3.57 -5.41
N LYS A 50 -5.69 -3.98 -6.50
CA LYS A 50 -5.48 -5.27 -7.18
C LYS A 50 -4.07 -5.45 -7.76
N ASN A 51 -3.38 -4.35 -8.05
CA ASN A 51 -2.04 -4.37 -8.64
C ASN A 51 -0.94 -4.12 -7.60
N LEU A 52 -1.29 -4.07 -6.30
CA LEU A 52 -0.34 -3.83 -5.22
C LEU A 52 0.68 -4.97 -5.14
N GLN A 53 1.96 -4.63 -5.29
CA GLN A 53 3.07 -5.57 -5.20
C GLN A 53 3.82 -5.45 -3.87
N ILE A 54 3.91 -4.22 -3.34
CA ILE A 54 4.66 -3.93 -2.11
C ILE A 54 3.76 -3.13 -1.17
N LEU A 55 3.58 -3.66 0.05
CA LEU A 55 2.92 -3.01 1.16
C LEU A 55 3.85 -3.02 2.38
N ASP A 56 4.32 -1.85 2.79
CA ASP A 56 5.12 -1.69 4.00
C ASP A 56 4.24 -1.14 5.13
N LEU A 57 4.07 -1.93 6.20
CA LEU A 57 3.40 -1.53 7.43
C LEU A 57 4.34 -1.58 8.65
N SER A 58 5.65 -1.62 8.43
CA SER A 58 6.64 -1.63 9.52
C SER A 58 6.47 -0.44 10.48
N ASP A 59 6.90 -0.59 11.73
CA ASP A 59 6.82 0.46 12.76
C ASP A 59 5.39 1.00 13.00
N ASN A 60 4.37 0.15 12.84
CA ASN A 60 3.00 0.43 13.26
C ASN A 60 2.62 -0.32 14.54
N GLN A 61 1.47 0.04 15.12
CA GLN A 61 0.95 -0.57 16.35
C GLN A 61 -0.08 -1.68 16.06
N LEU A 62 0.13 -2.44 14.97
CA LEU A 62 -0.76 -3.53 14.57
C LEU A 62 -0.59 -4.71 15.53
N SER A 63 -1.70 -5.16 16.12
CA SER A 63 -1.71 -6.36 16.97
C SER A 63 -1.39 -7.62 16.15
N SER A 64 -1.00 -8.71 16.80
CA SER A 64 -0.77 -9.99 16.11
C SER A 64 -2.03 -10.49 15.38
N GLU A 65 -3.21 -10.25 15.95
CA GLU A 65 -4.50 -10.58 15.34
C GLU A 65 -4.76 -9.76 14.07
N GLU A 66 -4.45 -8.46 14.14
CA GLU A 66 -4.54 -7.54 13.00
C GLU A 66 -3.61 -7.96 11.85
N LYS A 67 -2.35 -8.27 12.17
CA LYS A 67 -1.37 -8.75 11.20
C LYS A 67 -1.83 -10.03 10.50
N GLU A 68 -2.42 -10.97 11.23
CA GLU A 68 -2.95 -12.21 10.65
C GLU A 68 -4.17 -11.95 9.77
N ARG A 69 -5.07 -11.03 10.18
CA ARG A 69 -6.20 -10.64 9.34
C ARG A 69 -5.73 -10.01 8.02
N ILE A 70 -4.73 -9.13 8.07
CA ILE A 70 -4.16 -8.49 6.87
C ILE A 70 -3.53 -9.54 5.94
N ARG A 71 -2.76 -10.49 6.48
CA ARG A 71 -2.18 -11.59 5.68
C ARG A 71 -3.25 -12.38 4.95
N LYS A 72 -4.34 -12.73 5.65
CA LYS A 72 -5.47 -13.45 5.04
C LYS A 72 -6.14 -12.62 3.94
N LEU A 73 -6.43 -11.34 4.21
CA LEU A 73 -7.06 -10.43 3.25
C LEU A 73 -6.24 -10.30 1.95
N LEU A 74 -4.91 -10.21 2.04
CA LEU A 74 -4.03 -10.05 0.88
C LEU A 74 -3.76 -11.36 0.13
N SER A 75 -3.77 -12.50 0.83
CA SER A 75 -3.61 -13.82 0.22
C SER A 75 -4.73 -14.19 -0.76
N GLU A 76 -5.90 -13.56 -0.63
CA GLU A 76 -7.06 -13.79 -1.49
C GLU A 76 -7.01 -12.99 -2.81
N VAL A 77 -6.21 -11.92 -2.88
CA VAL A 77 -6.26 -10.96 -4.00
C VAL A 77 -4.96 -10.80 -4.80
N THR A 78 -3.80 -11.18 -4.26
CA THR A 78 -2.50 -10.98 -4.93
C THR A 78 -1.59 -12.20 -4.77
N PRO A 79 -0.99 -12.75 -5.85
CA PRO A 79 0.08 -13.76 -5.74
C PRO A 79 1.28 -13.11 -5.03
N LEU A 80 1.57 -13.56 -3.81
CA LEU A 80 2.52 -12.95 -2.88
C LEU A 80 3.97 -13.16 -3.32
N GLU A 81 4.49 -12.36 -4.26
CA GLU A 81 5.93 -12.33 -4.58
C GLU A 81 6.72 -11.21 -3.86
N GLY A 82 6.07 -10.40 -3.03
CA GLY A 82 6.69 -9.28 -2.30
C GLY A 82 6.80 -9.53 -0.80
N CYS A 83 7.98 -9.24 -0.23
CA CYS A 83 8.22 -9.29 1.22
C CYS A 83 7.28 -8.34 1.96
N HIS A 84 6.37 -8.91 2.75
CA HIS A 84 5.55 -8.18 3.72
C HIS A 84 6.24 -8.19 5.09
N GLU A 85 7.13 -7.24 5.32
CA GLU A 85 7.61 -7.01 6.68
C GLU A 85 6.56 -6.19 7.44
N PHE A 86 5.99 -6.81 8.49
CA PHE A 86 4.99 -6.22 9.39
C PHE A 86 5.44 -6.35 10.85
#